data_AF-A0A9D7HBD1-F1
#
_entry.id   AF-A0A9D7HBD1-F1
#
_cell.length_a   1.000
_cell.length_b   1.000
_cell.length_c   1.000
_cell.angle_alpha   90.00
_cell.angle_beta   90.00
_cell.angle_gamma   90.00
#
_symmetry.space_group_name_H-M   'P 1'
#
loop_
_entity.id
_entity.type
_entity.pdbx_description
1 polymer ?
#
loop_
_entity_poly.entity_id
_entity_poly.type
_entity_poly.pdbx_seq_one_letter_code
_entity_poly.pdbx_strand_id
1 'polypeptide(L)'
;MERKEHRFNEATRALLAAVTGIPEDLLGRVSVRHRRYNWLHAPWYPASEGGGGLTVGDRIHVTPTHDPATLGNDPERWLRWALLMAHEVGHVRQAQRFGFGTWGRSLFVLWATKNYIVSFFRNGRAAHAKAPFEVDADSGRKELRRWLEFSGGCRADHPVVAWLIANDVPAMERWVASSHASLASRKPAD
;
A
#
# COMPACT_ATOMS: atom_id res chain seq x y z
N MET A 1 3.65 -10.48 25.48
CA MET A 1 2.95 -9.37 24.82
C MET A 1 2.40 -9.87 23.49
N GLU A 2 1.08 -9.90 23.35
CA GLU A 2 0.39 -10.56 22.24
C GLU A 2 0.75 -9.91 20.89
N ARG A 3 0.95 -10.75 19.86
CA ARG A 3 1.22 -10.29 18.49
C ARG A 3 -0.10 -9.83 17.90
N LYS A 4 -0.45 -8.55 18.06
CA LYS A 4 -1.66 -8.00 17.44
C LYS A 4 -1.43 -7.88 15.93
N GLU A 5 -2.05 -8.81 15.21
CA GLU A 5 -2.07 -8.83 13.76
C GLU A 5 -3.26 -7.99 13.30
N HIS A 6 -3.01 -6.98 12.46
CA HIS A 6 -4.07 -6.15 11.90
C HIS A 6 -4.39 -6.62 10.49
N ARG A 7 -5.69 -6.72 10.19
CA ARG A 7 -6.21 -6.99 8.84
C ARG A 7 -6.82 -5.71 8.29
N PHE A 8 -6.89 -5.61 6.97
CA PHE A 8 -7.65 -4.54 6.33
C PHE A 8 -9.13 -4.71 6.65
N ASN A 9 -9.79 -3.62 7.01
CA ASN A 9 -11.25 -3.58 7.10
C ASN A 9 -11.86 -3.66 5.69
N GLU A 10 -13.18 -3.80 5.59
CA GLU A 10 -13.89 -3.99 4.33
C GLU A 10 -13.77 -2.78 3.41
N ALA A 11 -13.95 -1.56 3.94
CA ALA A 11 -13.83 -0.34 3.15
C ALA A 11 -12.41 -0.16 2.58
N THR A 12 -11.38 -0.52 3.36
CA THR A 12 -9.99 -0.52 2.87
C THR A 12 -9.79 -1.55 1.76
N ARG A 13 -10.34 -2.76 1.91
CA ARG A 13 -10.22 -3.80 0.87
C ARG A 13 -10.88 -3.36 -0.43
N ALA A 14 -12.09 -2.82 -0.36
CA ALA A 14 -12.80 -2.30 -1.53
C ALA A 14 -12.01 -1.18 -2.22
N LEU A 15 -11.48 -0.20 -1.46
CA LEU A 15 -10.65 0.86 -1.99
C LEU A 15 -9.38 0.32 -2.67
N LEU A 16 -8.62 -0.51 -1.96
CA LEU A 16 -7.34 -1.03 -2.44
C LEU A 16 -7.55 -1.94 -3.67
N ALA A 17 -8.59 -2.77 -3.68
CA ALA A 17 -8.92 -3.62 -4.83
C ALA A 17 -9.19 -2.76 -6.07
N ALA A 18 -9.97 -1.68 -5.92
CA ALA A 18 -10.31 -0.79 -7.00
C ALA A 18 -9.09 -0.06 -7.59
N VAL A 19 -8.24 0.53 -6.74
CA VAL A 19 -7.11 1.38 -7.22
C VAL A 19 -5.88 0.59 -7.63
N THR A 20 -5.75 -0.67 -7.21
CA THR A 20 -4.58 -1.51 -7.53
C THR A 20 -4.91 -2.66 -8.49
N GLY A 21 -6.18 -2.96 -8.72
CA GLY A 21 -6.62 -4.15 -9.46
C GLY A 21 -6.29 -5.48 -8.77
N ILE A 22 -5.89 -5.45 -7.49
CA ILE A 22 -5.57 -6.64 -6.72
C ILE A 22 -6.87 -7.28 -6.22
N PRO A 23 -7.08 -8.59 -6.45
CA PRO A 23 -8.26 -9.29 -5.96
C PRO A 23 -8.46 -9.17 -4.43
N GLU A 24 -9.72 -9.00 -4.00
CA GLU A 24 -10.06 -8.84 -2.58
C GLU A 24 -9.71 -10.06 -1.73
N ASP A 25 -9.74 -11.26 -2.30
CA ASP A 25 -9.34 -12.49 -1.60
C ASP A 25 -7.85 -12.48 -1.25
N LEU A 26 -7.01 -11.89 -2.11
CA LEU A 26 -5.60 -11.67 -1.81
C LEU A 26 -5.44 -10.59 -0.73
N LEU A 27 -6.18 -9.48 -0.82
CA LEU A 27 -6.15 -8.43 0.21
C LEU A 27 -6.63 -8.92 1.57
N GLY A 28 -7.60 -9.85 1.61
CA GLY A 28 -8.06 -10.49 2.84
C GLY A 28 -6.98 -11.33 3.54
N ARG A 29 -5.97 -11.80 2.78
CA ARG A 29 -4.79 -12.51 3.33
C ARG A 29 -3.70 -11.60 3.83
N VAL A 30 -3.77 -10.29 3.55
CA VAL A 30 -2.74 -9.35 3.98
C VAL A 30 -2.83 -9.09 5.48
N SER A 31 -1.67 -9.12 6.15
CA SER A 31 -1.55 -8.76 7.55
C SER A 31 -0.61 -7.56 7.72
N VAL A 32 -1.07 -6.53 8.40
CA VAL A 32 -0.26 -5.37 8.78
C VAL A 32 0.28 -5.56 10.19
N ARG A 33 1.59 -5.38 10.35
CA ARG A 33 2.31 -5.68 11.59
C ARG A 33 3.28 -4.55 11.93
N HIS A 34 3.47 -4.30 13.22
CA HIS A 34 4.53 -3.38 13.64
C HIS A 34 5.92 -3.88 13.21
N ARG A 35 6.80 -2.97 12.78
CA ARG A 35 8.16 -3.30 12.29
C ARG A 35 9.02 -4.12 13.25
N ARG A 36 8.80 -3.99 14.56
CA ARG A 36 9.54 -4.75 15.60
C ARG A 36 9.40 -6.27 15.46
N TYR A 37 8.39 -6.72 14.71
CA TYR A 37 8.14 -8.13 14.44
C TYR A 37 8.72 -8.60 13.10
N ASN A 38 9.45 -7.74 12.39
CA ASN A 38 10.21 -8.12 11.22
C ASN A 38 11.56 -8.73 11.63
N TRP A 39 11.85 -9.92 11.15
CA TRP A 39 13.09 -10.65 11.42
C TRP A 39 14.27 -10.18 10.55
N LEU A 40 14.01 -9.47 9.45
CA LEU A 40 15.05 -9.04 8.52
C LEU A 40 15.95 -7.93 9.07
N HIS A 41 15.53 -7.25 10.15
CA HIS A 41 16.23 -6.07 10.71
C HIS A 41 16.68 -5.04 9.67
N ALA A 42 15.99 -5.00 8.52
CA ALA A 42 16.39 -4.18 7.38
C ALA A 42 16.39 -2.69 7.74
N PRO A 43 17.30 -1.88 7.16
CA PRO A 43 17.27 -0.44 7.32
C PRO A 43 15.96 0.12 6.78
N TRP A 44 15.30 0.97 7.58
CA TRP A 44 14.03 1.60 7.22
C TRP A 44 14.29 2.99 6.65
N TYR A 45 13.73 3.28 5.48
CA TYR A 45 13.77 4.63 4.93
C TYR A 45 12.89 5.59 5.74
N PRO A 46 13.24 6.88 5.79
CA PRO A 46 12.43 7.89 6.45
C PRO A 46 11.00 7.92 5.90
N ALA A 47 10.02 8.04 6.79
CA ALA A 47 8.60 8.14 6.41
C ALA A 47 8.31 9.37 5.51
N SER A 48 9.13 10.41 5.60
CA SER A 48 9.05 11.63 4.79
C SER A 48 9.33 11.41 3.30
N GLU A 49 10.01 10.31 2.92
CA GLU A 49 10.31 9.98 1.51
C GLU A 49 9.30 8.97 0.93
N GLY A 50 8.12 8.82 1.56
CA GLY A 50 7.13 7.82 1.17
C GLY A 50 7.47 6.40 1.63
N GLY A 51 8.46 6.27 2.53
CA GLY A 51 8.80 5.04 3.22
C GLY A 51 7.93 4.78 4.46
N GLY A 52 8.30 3.74 5.21
CA GLY A 52 7.62 3.37 6.46
C GLY A 52 6.79 2.09 6.39
N GLY A 53 6.82 1.42 5.24
CA GLY A 53 6.37 0.04 5.06
C GLY A 53 7.50 -0.86 4.56
N LEU A 54 7.36 -2.16 4.78
CA LEU A 54 8.15 -3.22 4.17
C LEU A 54 7.26 -4.45 4.02
N THR A 55 7.07 -4.87 2.78
CA THR A 55 6.32 -6.09 2.49
C THR A 55 7.23 -7.33 2.50
N VAL A 56 6.74 -8.41 3.12
CA VAL A 56 7.37 -9.74 3.16
C VAL A 56 6.29 -10.79 2.89
N GLY A 57 6.03 -11.05 1.60
CA GLY A 57 4.92 -11.94 1.20
C GLY A 57 3.56 -11.25 1.34
N ASP A 58 2.71 -11.85 2.16
CA ASP A 58 1.38 -11.37 2.59
C ASP A 58 1.45 -10.50 3.86
N ARG A 59 2.64 -10.13 4.32
CA ARG A 59 2.85 -9.37 5.56
C ARG A 59 3.44 -8.01 5.25
N ILE A 60 2.75 -6.95 5.65
CA ILE A 60 3.24 -5.59 5.56
C ILE A 60 3.71 -5.18 6.94
N HIS A 61 4.99 -4.89 7.08
CA HIS A 61 5.57 -4.38 8.31
C HIS A 61 5.63 -2.85 8.25
N VAL A 62 5.16 -2.16 9.28
CA VAL A 62 5.06 -0.69 9.27
C VAL A 62 5.78 -0.03 10.44
N THR A 63 6.24 1.20 10.23
CA THR A 63 6.78 2.07 11.29
C THR A 63 5.70 2.44 12.31
N PRO A 64 6.08 2.85 13.54
CA PRO A 64 5.11 3.23 14.58
C PRO A 64 4.09 4.28 14.12
N THR A 65 4.50 5.22 13.27
CA THR A 65 3.64 6.28 12.72
C THR A 65 2.46 5.74 11.90
N HIS A 66 2.62 4.57 11.28
CA HIS A 66 1.64 3.92 10.41
C HIS A 66 1.03 2.66 11.06
N ASP A 67 1.30 2.40 12.34
CA ASP A 67 0.71 1.27 13.05
C ASP A 67 -0.81 1.47 13.18
N PRO A 68 -1.65 0.59 12.60
CA PRO A 68 -3.10 0.68 12.67
C PRO A 68 -3.64 0.80 14.10
N ALA A 69 -2.96 0.21 15.09
CA ALA A 69 -3.35 0.30 16.50
C ALA A 69 -3.26 1.73 17.07
N THR A 70 -2.51 2.61 16.40
CA THR A 70 -2.21 3.96 16.90
C THR A 70 -2.77 5.06 16.01
N LEU A 71 -3.35 4.75 14.84
CA LEU A 71 -3.86 5.77 13.91
C LEU A 71 -4.97 6.63 14.55
N GLY A 72 -5.80 6.02 15.40
CA GLY A 72 -6.95 6.72 16.01
C GLY A 72 -7.93 7.22 14.94
N ASN A 73 -8.54 8.38 15.18
CA ASN A 73 -9.43 9.06 14.24
C ASN A 73 -8.73 10.23 13.51
N ASP A 74 -7.40 10.22 13.41
CA ASP A 74 -6.61 11.29 12.77
C ASP A 74 -6.66 11.17 11.23
N PRO A 75 -7.36 12.07 10.52
CA PRO A 75 -7.55 11.94 9.08
C PRO A 75 -6.25 12.05 8.28
N GLU A 76 -5.27 12.83 8.74
CA GLU A 76 -4.00 13.02 8.05
C GLU A 76 -3.16 11.74 8.09
N ARG A 77 -3.17 11.05 9.25
CA ARG A 77 -2.52 9.75 9.40
C ARG A 77 -3.20 8.67 8.57
N TRP A 78 -4.53 8.67 8.51
CA TRP A 78 -5.28 7.74 7.67
C TRP A 78 -5.03 7.94 6.17
N LEU A 79 -4.93 9.18 5.70
CA LEU A 79 -4.58 9.46 4.31
C LEU A 79 -3.17 8.94 3.97
N ARG A 80 -2.17 9.27 4.80
CA ARG A 80 -0.80 8.75 4.61
C ARG A 80 -0.76 7.23 4.63
N TRP A 81 -1.50 6.62 5.55
CA TRP A 81 -1.60 5.18 5.67
C TRP A 81 -2.23 4.55 4.42
N ALA A 82 -3.33 5.10 3.91
CA ALA A 82 -3.99 4.60 2.70
C ALA A 82 -3.07 4.67 1.48
N LEU A 83 -2.34 5.79 1.32
CA LEU A 83 -1.35 5.97 0.26
C LEU A 83 -0.18 4.98 0.36
N LEU A 84 0.30 4.72 1.59
CA LEU A 84 1.33 3.72 1.83
C LEU A 84 0.82 2.31 1.52
N MET A 85 -0.37 1.94 2.00
CA MET A 85 -0.94 0.61 1.76
C MET A 85 -1.21 0.37 0.28
N ALA A 86 -1.67 1.38 -0.47
CA ALA A 86 -1.85 1.30 -1.93
C ALA A 86 -0.55 0.99 -2.67
N HIS A 87 0.61 1.38 -2.12
CA HIS A 87 1.92 0.98 -2.63
C HIS A 87 2.31 -0.44 -2.16
N GLU A 88 2.24 -0.70 -0.85
CA GLU A 88 2.69 -1.97 -0.26
C GLU A 88 1.92 -3.19 -0.78
N VAL A 89 0.62 -3.06 -1.07
CA VAL A 89 -0.13 -4.18 -1.68
C VAL A 89 0.36 -4.51 -3.09
N GLY A 90 0.95 -3.55 -3.81
CA GLY A 90 1.66 -3.81 -5.06
C GLY A 90 2.80 -4.83 -4.87
N HIS A 91 3.56 -4.70 -3.78
CA HIS A 91 4.57 -5.70 -3.41
C HIS A 91 3.96 -7.04 -3.00
N VAL A 92 2.78 -7.05 -2.36
CA VAL A 92 2.07 -8.31 -2.05
C VAL A 92 1.72 -9.05 -3.35
N ARG A 93 1.24 -8.33 -4.38
CA ARG A 93 0.97 -8.90 -5.70
C ARG A 93 2.22 -9.47 -6.37
N GLN A 94 3.35 -8.78 -6.25
CA GLN A 94 4.65 -9.29 -6.72
C GLN A 94 5.06 -10.55 -5.96
N ALA A 95 4.89 -10.56 -4.63
CA ALA A 95 5.27 -11.66 -3.77
C ALA A 95 4.42 -12.92 -3.99
N GLN A 96 3.18 -12.78 -4.49
CA GLN A 96 2.31 -13.90 -4.83
C GLN A 96 2.99 -14.90 -5.78
N ARG A 97 3.87 -14.43 -6.69
CA ARG A 97 4.60 -15.28 -7.66
C ARG A 97 5.53 -16.30 -7.00
N PHE A 98 5.93 -16.05 -5.75
CA PHE A 98 6.81 -16.92 -4.97
C PHE A 98 6.04 -17.78 -3.95
N GLY A 99 4.77 -17.47 -3.73
CA GLY A 99 3.93 -18.08 -2.70
C GLY A 99 4.10 -17.48 -1.30
N PHE A 100 3.11 -17.72 -0.43
CA PHE A 100 3.05 -17.16 0.93
C PHE A 100 3.55 -18.12 2.02
N GLY A 101 4.20 -19.23 1.66
CA GLY A 101 4.91 -20.09 2.61
C GLY A 101 6.20 -19.42 3.12
N THR A 102 6.83 -19.98 4.16
CA THR A 102 8.13 -19.48 4.66
C THR A 102 9.16 -19.40 3.54
N TRP A 103 9.25 -20.44 2.70
CA TRP A 103 10.16 -20.49 1.56
C TRP A 103 9.86 -19.41 0.52
N GLY A 104 8.59 -19.26 0.14
CA GLY A 104 8.16 -18.25 -0.83
C GLY A 104 8.45 -16.82 -0.37
N ARG A 105 8.23 -16.53 0.91
CA ARG A 105 8.60 -15.24 1.51
C ARG A 105 10.11 -14.99 1.43
N SER A 106 10.95 -16.00 1.70
CA SER A 106 12.41 -15.87 1.58
C SER A 106 12.84 -15.63 0.13
N LEU A 107 12.27 -16.36 -0.83
CA LEU A 107 12.55 -16.15 -2.25
C LEU A 107 12.17 -14.74 -2.73
N PHE A 108 11.02 -14.24 -2.28
CA PHE A 108 10.59 -12.87 -2.57
C PHE A 108 11.59 -11.83 -2.03
N VAL A 109 12.04 -11.98 -0.77
CA VAL A 109 13.03 -11.06 -0.17
C VAL A 109 14.35 -11.08 -0.93
N LEU A 110 14.85 -12.26 -1.30
CA LEU A 110 16.07 -12.40 -2.10
C LEU A 110 15.91 -11.74 -3.48
N TRP A 111 14.76 -11.93 -4.12
CA TRP A 111 14.44 -11.30 -5.39
C TRP A 111 14.37 -9.77 -5.28
N ALA A 112 13.69 -9.23 -4.27
CA ALA A 112 13.59 -7.79 -4.04
C ALA A 112 14.98 -7.19 -3.75
N THR A 113 15.78 -7.86 -2.93
CA THR A 113 17.15 -7.47 -2.61
C THR A 113 18.03 -7.44 -3.86
N LYS A 114 17.94 -8.46 -4.73
CA LYS A 114 18.64 -8.47 -6.01
C LYS A 114 18.25 -7.28 -6.89
N ASN A 115 16.95 -6.97 -6.99
CA ASN A 115 16.49 -5.82 -7.77
C ASN A 115 17.02 -4.49 -7.21
N TYR A 116 17.03 -4.34 -5.88
CA TYR A 116 17.57 -3.17 -5.22
C TYR A 116 19.08 -3.01 -5.48
N ILE A 117 19.88 -4.07 -5.32
CA ILE A 117 21.33 -4.06 -5.59
C ILE A 117 21.61 -3.66 -7.04
N VAL A 118 20.92 -4.26 -8.01
CA VAL A 118 21.06 -3.92 -9.43
C VAL A 118 20.69 -2.46 -9.69
N SER A 119 19.62 -1.96 -9.07
CA SER A 119 19.24 -0.55 -9.17
C SER A 119 20.27 0.37 -8.54
N PHE A 120 20.88 -0.02 -7.41
CA PHE A 120 21.92 0.74 -6.73
C PHE A 120 23.17 0.92 -7.59
N PHE A 121 23.64 -0.14 -8.24
CA PHE A 121 24.78 -0.02 -9.17
C PHE A 121 24.49 0.88 -10.38
N ARG A 122 23.22 1.02 -10.79
CA ARG A 122 22.82 1.85 -11.94
C ARG A 122 22.49 3.29 -11.58
N ASN A 123 21.88 3.51 -10.41
CA ASN A 123 21.20 4.76 -10.05
C ASN A 123 21.75 5.40 -8.76
N GLY A 124 22.69 4.74 -8.07
CA GLY A 124 23.29 5.22 -6.83
C GLY A 124 22.24 5.53 -5.76
N ARG A 125 22.20 6.77 -5.28
CA ARG A 125 21.24 7.21 -4.24
C ARG A 125 19.77 7.14 -4.67
N ALA A 126 19.49 7.15 -5.98
CA ALA A 126 18.13 7.03 -6.52
C ALA A 126 17.69 5.56 -6.74
N ALA A 127 18.43 4.59 -6.21
CA ALA A 127 18.17 3.16 -6.40
C ALA A 127 16.73 2.75 -6.08
N HIS A 128 16.23 3.20 -4.93
CA HIS A 128 14.91 2.83 -4.43
C HIS A 128 13.82 3.31 -5.40
N ALA A 129 13.76 4.62 -5.63
CA ALA A 129 12.73 5.25 -6.47
C ALA A 129 12.74 4.76 -7.93
N LYS A 130 13.88 4.24 -8.42
CA LYS A 130 14.04 3.79 -9.81
C LYS A 130 14.04 2.27 -9.98
N ALA A 131 13.98 1.49 -8.90
CA ALA A 131 13.94 0.04 -9.04
C ALA A 131 12.63 -0.36 -9.75
N PRO A 132 12.66 -1.18 -10.81
CA PRO A 132 11.45 -1.48 -11.59
C PRO A 132 10.29 -2.02 -10.74
N PHE A 133 10.60 -2.83 -9.72
CA PHE A 133 9.58 -3.37 -8.81
C PHE A 133 8.97 -2.30 -7.87
N GLU A 134 9.72 -1.26 -7.50
CA GLU A 134 9.24 -0.12 -6.73
C GLU A 134 8.33 0.76 -7.58
N VAL A 135 8.69 0.99 -8.85
CA VAL A 135 7.87 1.73 -9.81
C VAL A 135 6.54 1.03 -10.07
N ASP A 136 6.57 -0.29 -10.22
CA ASP A 136 5.37 -1.12 -10.38
C ASP A 136 4.48 -1.07 -9.13
N ALA A 137 5.06 -1.20 -7.93
CA ALA A 137 4.32 -1.10 -6.68
C ALA A 137 3.72 0.30 -6.45
N ASP A 138 4.40 1.36 -6.90
CA ASP A 138 3.93 2.74 -6.82
C ASP A 138 2.71 3.05 -7.71
N SER A 139 2.37 2.18 -8.67
CA SER A 139 1.20 2.36 -9.54
C SER A 139 -0.10 2.55 -8.74
N GLY A 140 -0.34 1.72 -7.71
CA GLY A 140 -1.53 1.81 -6.87
C GLY A 140 -1.62 3.11 -6.07
N ARG A 141 -0.49 3.59 -5.55
CA ARG A 141 -0.42 4.89 -4.84
C ARG A 141 -0.68 6.06 -5.79
N LYS A 142 -0.14 6.03 -7.00
CA LYS A 142 -0.39 7.04 -8.03
C LYS A 142 -1.86 7.06 -8.45
N GLU A 143 -2.46 5.90 -8.66
CA GLU A 143 -3.86 5.80 -9.05
C GLU A 143 -4.79 6.29 -7.94
N LEU A 144 -4.54 5.91 -6.67
CA LEU A 144 -5.28 6.45 -5.53
C LEU A 144 -5.18 7.98 -5.45
N ARG A 145 -3.98 8.56 -5.59
CA ARG A 145 -3.82 10.02 -5.64
C ARG A 145 -4.63 10.63 -6.76
N ARG A 146 -4.57 10.06 -7.97
CA ARG A 146 -5.33 10.54 -9.11
C ARG A 146 -6.84 10.54 -8.86
N TRP A 147 -7.37 9.49 -8.22
CA TRP A 147 -8.80 9.41 -7.88
C TRP A 147 -9.19 10.46 -6.85
N LEU A 148 -8.40 10.63 -5.79
CA LEU A 148 -8.63 11.65 -4.77
C LEU A 148 -8.56 13.07 -5.35
N GLU A 149 -7.54 13.35 -6.17
CA GLU A 149 -7.40 14.64 -6.86
C GLU A 149 -8.62 14.93 -7.74
N PHE A 150 -9.06 13.93 -8.51
CA PHE A 150 -10.23 14.04 -9.36
C PHE A 150 -11.52 14.34 -8.57
N SER A 151 -11.73 13.70 -7.43
CA SER A 151 -12.96 13.83 -6.64
C SER A 151 -12.93 14.92 -5.56
N GLY A 152 -11.92 15.78 -5.54
CA GLY A 152 -11.89 16.94 -4.62
C GLY A 152 -10.56 17.21 -3.90
N GLY A 153 -9.44 16.67 -4.41
CA GLY A 153 -8.09 16.90 -3.90
C GLY A 153 -7.54 15.74 -3.05
N CYS A 154 -6.22 15.50 -3.09
CA CYS A 154 -5.55 14.54 -2.21
C CYS A 154 -5.28 15.14 -0.82
N ARG A 155 -6.32 15.28 0.01
CA ARG A 155 -6.29 15.97 1.31
C ARG A 155 -6.97 15.18 2.43
N ALA A 156 -6.59 15.48 3.66
CA ALA A 156 -6.99 14.71 4.85
C ALA A 156 -8.50 14.78 5.14
N ASP A 157 -9.15 15.87 4.75
CA ASP A 157 -10.60 16.11 4.87
C ASP A 157 -11.41 15.52 3.70
N HIS A 158 -10.79 14.75 2.80
CA HIS A 158 -11.49 14.08 1.71
C HIS A 158 -12.47 13.00 2.26
N PRO A 159 -13.73 12.90 1.77
CA PRO A 159 -14.74 11.99 2.32
C PRO A 159 -14.31 10.52 2.41
N VAL A 160 -13.50 10.05 1.46
CA VAL A 160 -12.88 8.70 1.47
C VAL A 160 -12.14 8.40 2.76
N VAL A 161 -11.44 9.38 3.33
CA VAL A 161 -10.70 9.20 4.59
C VAL A 161 -11.67 8.93 5.74
N ALA A 162 -12.79 9.66 5.82
CA ALA A 162 -13.82 9.43 6.82
C ALA A 162 -14.46 8.05 6.67
N TRP A 163 -14.72 7.59 5.43
CA TRP A 163 -15.27 6.25 5.19
C TRP A 163 -14.30 5.13 5.54
N LEU A 164 -12.98 5.32 5.34
CA LEU A 164 -11.96 4.37 5.80
C LEU A 164 -11.96 4.24 7.33
N ILE A 165 -12.01 5.36 8.03
CA ILE A 165 -12.06 5.42 9.50
C ILE A 165 -13.33 4.73 10.02
N ALA A 166 -14.48 5.07 9.43
CA ALA A 166 -15.79 4.53 9.84
C ALA A 166 -16.05 3.10 9.33
N ASN A 167 -15.20 2.56 8.46
CA ASN A 167 -15.46 1.33 7.69
C ASN A 167 -16.81 1.37 6.93
N ASP A 168 -17.14 2.51 6.31
CA ASP A 168 -18.37 2.70 5.55
C ASP A 168 -18.23 2.10 4.14
N VAL A 169 -18.49 0.79 4.04
CA VAL A 169 -18.38 0.03 2.80
C VAL A 169 -19.34 0.55 1.72
N PRO A 170 -20.64 0.78 2.00
CA PRO A 170 -21.56 1.26 0.96
C PRO A 170 -21.16 2.63 0.39
N ALA A 171 -20.66 3.56 1.22
CA ALA A 171 -20.18 4.84 0.71
C ALA A 171 -18.91 4.69 -0.12
N MET A 172 -17.97 3.83 0.31
CA MET A 172 -16.76 3.53 -0.44
C MET A 172 -17.08 2.95 -1.82
N GLU A 173 -17.94 1.94 -1.90
CA GLU A 173 -18.32 1.29 -3.17
C GLU A 173 -18.99 2.27 -4.14
N ARG A 174 -19.92 3.12 -3.64
CA ARG A 174 -20.54 4.17 -4.46
C ARG A 174 -19.50 5.14 -5.02
N TRP A 175 -18.56 5.58 -4.19
CA TRP A 175 -17.49 6.47 -4.63
C TRP A 175 -16.57 5.80 -5.65
N VAL A 176 -16.16 4.55 -5.40
CA VAL A 176 -15.35 3.75 -6.33
C VAL A 176 -16.04 3.64 -7.69
N ALA A 177 -17.31 3.25 -7.71
CA ALA A 177 -18.09 3.12 -8.95
C ALA A 177 -18.16 4.45 -9.72
N SER A 178 -18.43 5.56 -9.01
CA SER A 178 -18.52 6.89 -9.62
C SER A 178 -17.18 7.40 -10.17
N SER A 179 -16.09 7.18 -9.44
CA SER A 179 -14.73 7.59 -9.83
C SER A 179 -14.24 6.80 -11.02
N HIS A 180 -14.46 5.48 -11.02
CA HIS A 180 -14.09 4.60 -12.13
C HIS A 180 -14.81 5.00 -13.42
N ALA A 181 -16.14 5.19 -13.37
CA ALA A 181 -16.92 5.61 -14.53
C ALA A 181 -16.47 6.99 -15.07
N SER A 182 -16.16 7.92 -14.17
CA SER A 182 -15.73 9.27 -14.54
C SER A 182 -14.33 9.31 -15.13
N LEU A 183 -13.40 8.48 -14.64
CA LEU A 183 -12.05 8.40 -15.18
C LEU A 183 -12.00 7.64 -16.51
N ALA A 184 -12.83 6.61 -16.70
CA ALA A 184 -12.92 5.86 -17.96
C ALA A 184 -13.52 6.69 -19.11
N SER A 185 -14.41 7.64 -18.81
CA SER A 185 -15.05 8.50 -19.82
C SER A 185 -14.17 9.67 -20.29
N ARG A 186 -13.10 10.01 -19.56
CA ARG A 186 -12.10 10.97 -20.04
C ARG A 186 -11.14 10.26 -20.98
N LYS A 187 -11.24 10.57 -22.29
CA LYS A 187 -10.16 10.28 -23.23
C LYS A 187 -8.85 10.86 -22.66
N PRO A 188 -7.71 10.16 -22.78
CA PRO A 188 -6.43 10.79 -22.50
C PRO A 188 -6.34 12.05 -23.36
N ALA A 189 -6.01 13.18 -22.74
CA ALA A 189 -5.62 14.35 -23.51
C ALA A 189 -4.30 13.98 -24.18
N ASP A 190 -4.33 13.85 -25.50
CA ASP A 190 -3.14 13.65 -26.34
C ASP A 190 -2.19 14.85 -26.23
#